data_AF-A0A8B7DB56-F1
#
_entry.id   AF-A0A8B7DB56-F1
#
_cell.length_a   1.000
_cell.length_b   1.000
_cell.length_c   1.000
_cell.angle_alpha   90.00
_cell.angle_beta   90.00
_cell.angle_gamma   90.00
#
_symmetry.space_group_name_H-M   'P 1'
#
loop_
_entity.id
_entity.type
_entity.pdbx_description
1 polymer ?
#
loop_
_entity_poly.entity_id
_entity_poly.type
_entity_poly.pdbx_seq_one_letter_code
_entity_poly.pdbx_strand_id
1 'polypeptide(L)'
;MESTGSRFLFQKRNEKIDWRRLAGLDINRIANEVDVDAIQENIATVTYCNIEYELGHDSLDPNFIKLFRLAQLMIEYLLHCQQYLQASLEEKQNTINLVTEHIQAVQQQEAATKNELNLRNEMYKKLKKEFNKAKVQIADYQLMIRAGASGQYKCVYCNKSFVSEFYLSSHLQRRHPNESQKMFPLSPTSLYNSQVQNEINVVRERLLATEAELIAEKQKIKIIQNESCQRDEDLVRDDFTYEGLLTIDDYVLIMGGVMTDKEIVQNIIEIVNEEMKETKPLMKR
;
A
#
# COMPACT_ATOMS: atom_id res chain seq x y z
N MET A 1 -0.06 20.56 -12.13
CA MET A 1 -0.21 22.00 -12.44
C MET A 1 1.16 22.63 -12.25
N GLU A 2 1.92 22.79 -13.32
CA GLU A 2 3.20 23.49 -13.31
C GLU A 2 2.94 24.99 -13.14
N SER A 3 3.18 25.52 -11.94
CA SER A 3 3.30 26.97 -11.78
C SER A 3 4.68 27.38 -12.27
N THR A 4 4.78 27.50 -13.60
CA THR A 4 5.49 28.56 -14.31
C THR A 4 6.55 29.31 -13.51
N GLY A 5 7.82 29.03 -13.83
CA GLY A 5 8.96 29.87 -13.48
C GLY A 5 8.79 31.28 -14.06
N SER A 6 8.15 32.15 -13.31
CA SER A 6 8.24 33.59 -13.52
C SER A 6 9.67 33.99 -13.15
N ARG A 7 10.50 34.26 -14.16
CA ARG A 7 11.88 34.71 -13.95
C ARG A 7 11.82 35.98 -13.09
N PHE A 8 12.60 36.01 -12.01
CA PHE A 8 12.68 37.20 -11.16
C PHE A 8 13.05 38.43 -11.97
N LEU A 9 12.25 39.48 -11.83
CA LEU A 9 12.45 40.78 -12.44
C LEU A 9 12.23 41.85 -11.39
N PHE A 10 13.16 42.81 -11.31
CA PHE A 10 13.03 43.94 -10.40
C PHE A 10 11.81 44.80 -10.77
N GLN A 11 11.03 45.18 -9.75
CA GLN A 11 9.82 45.96 -9.90
C GLN A 11 10.10 47.45 -10.13
N LYS A 12 9.14 48.16 -10.73
CA LYS A 12 9.24 49.62 -10.89
C LYS A 12 9.09 50.32 -9.53
N ARG A 13 9.92 51.34 -9.29
CA ARG A 13 9.97 52.11 -8.05
C ARG A 13 8.95 53.24 -8.07
N ASN A 14 7.77 52.99 -7.50
CA ASN A 14 6.64 53.93 -7.50
C ASN A 14 6.08 54.24 -6.10
N GLU A 15 6.60 53.60 -5.05
CA GLU A 15 6.10 53.82 -3.69
C GLU A 15 6.50 55.21 -3.17
N LYS A 16 5.60 55.82 -2.38
CA LYS A 16 5.83 57.11 -1.74
C LYS A 16 6.25 56.92 -0.30
N ILE A 17 7.16 57.75 0.18
CA ILE A 17 7.64 57.69 1.56
C ILE A 17 6.73 58.55 2.45
N ASP A 18 6.17 57.97 3.51
CA ASP A 18 5.57 58.76 4.59
C ASP A 18 6.66 59.27 5.53
N TRP A 19 7.16 60.47 5.24
CA TRP A 19 8.21 61.13 6.00
C TRP A 19 7.85 61.37 7.47
N ARG A 20 6.56 61.51 7.82
CA ARG A 20 6.14 61.68 9.21
C ARG A 20 6.28 60.39 9.99
N ARG A 21 5.86 59.28 9.39
CA ARG A 21 6.02 57.95 9.98
C ARG A 21 7.50 57.62 10.14
N LEU A 22 8.32 57.88 9.11
CA LEU A 22 9.76 57.65 9.14
C LEU A 22 10.46 58.48 10.23
N ALA A 23 10.06 59.74 10.42
CA ALA A 23 10.62 60.61 11.47
C ALA A 23 10.30 60.14 12.90
N GLY A 24 9.21 59.39 13.09
CA GLY A 24 8.85 58.80 14.37
C GLY A 24 9.57 57.48 14.69
N LEU A 25 10.32 56.91 13.74
CA LEU A 25 11.05 55.67 13.96
C LEU A 25 12.35 55.92 14.71
N ASP A 26 12.53 55.22 15.83
CA ASP A 26 13.79 55.17 16.56
C ASP A 26 14.67 54.02 16.04
N ILE A 27 15.61 54.37 15.15
CA ILE A 27 16.53 53.39 14.53
C ILE A 27 17.44 52.71 15.56
N ASN A 28 17.84 53.40 16.63
CA ASN A 28 18.72 52.82 17.64
C ASN A 28 17.96 51.76 18.44
N ARG A 29 16.70 52.05 18.77
CA ARG A 29 15.82 51.09 19.41
C ARG A 29 15.60 49.85 18.52
N ILE A 30 15.27 50.05 17.24
CA ILE A 30 15.09 48.94 16.28
C ILE A 30 16.33 48.06 16.21
N ALA A 31 17.53 48.65 16.16
CA ALA A 31 18.78 47.91 16.10
C ALA A 31 19.09 47.14 17.40
N ASN A 32 18.83 47.74 18.56
CA ASN A 32 19.13 47.13 19.86
C ASN A 32 18.10 46.05 20.24
N GLU A 33 16.83 46.26 19.94
CA GLU A 33 15.72 45.36 20.29
C GLU A 33 15.41 44.35 19.18
N VAL A 34 16.00 44.50 17.99
CA VAL A 34 15.69 43.70 16.80
C VAL A 34 14.19 43.71 16.54
N ASP A 35 13.61 44.91 16.47
CA ASP A 35 12.18 45.12 16.23
C ASP A 35 11.84 44.79 14.76
N VAL A 36 11.60 43.50 14.51
CA VAL A 36 11.30 42.97 13.17
C VAL A 36 9.99 43.52 12.66
N ASP A 37 9.00 43.78 13.52
CA ASP A 37 7.70 44.29 13.12
C ASP A 37 7.84 45.70 12.55
N ALA A 38 8.57 46.59 13.22
CA ALA A 38 8.87 47.93 12.71
C ALA A 38 9.62 47.89 11.36
N ILE A 39 10.55 46.94 11.17
CA ILE A 39 11.24 46.75 9.90
C ILE A 39 10.26 46.27 8.83
N GLN A 40 9.45 45.26 9.12
CA GLN A 40 8.53 44.64 8.17
C GLN A 40 7.42 45.59 7.71
N GLU A 41 6.98 46.48 8.60
CA GLU A 41 6.01 47.52 8.25
C GLU A 41 6.54 48.56 7.27
N ASN A 42 7.86 48.79 7.25
CA ASN A 42 8.51 49.84 6.44
C ASN A 42 9.31 49.30 5.25
N ILE A 43 9.60 47.99 5.22
CA ILE A 43 10.47 47.36 4.22
C ILE A 43 9.96 47.57 2.80
N ALA A 44 8.65 47.50 2.57
CA ALA A 44 8.05 47.71 1.26
C ALA A 44 8.26 49.15 0.78
N THR A 45 7.97 50.13 1.64
CA THR A 45 8.13 51.55 1.31
C THR A 45 9.59 51.89 1.01
N VAL A 46 10.54 51.40 1.80
CA VAL A 46 11.98 51.67 1.59
C VAL A 46 12.50 50.96 0.33
N THR A 47 12.08 49.73 0.06
CA THR A 47 12.56 48.93 -1.08
C THR A 47 12.07 49.47 -2.41
N TYR A 48 10.81 49.92 -2.47
CA TYR A 48 10.13 50.28 -3.71
C TYR A 48 9.95 51.79 -3.93
N CYS A 49 10.49 52.65 -3.07
CA CYS A 49 10.40 54.10 -3.25
C CYS A 49 11.36 54.64 -4.32
N ASN A 50 10.98 55.78 -4.92
CA ASN A 50 11.84 56.52 -5.82
C ASN A 50 12.55 57.67 -5.10
N ILE A 51 13.76 57.40 -4.63
CA ILE A 51 14.57 58.37 -3.87
C ILE A 51 14.88 59.65 -4.66
N GLU A 52 15.01 59.58 -6.00
CA GLU A 52 15.31 60.74 -6.84
C GLU A 52 14.11 61.70 -6.95
N TYR A 53 12.90 61.13 -6.93
CA TYR A 53 11.67 61.93 -6.97
C TYR A 53 11.35 62.57 -5.61
N GLU A 54 11.63 61.87 -4.51
CA GLU A 54 11.25 62.31 -3.17
C GLU A 54 12.15 63.42 -2.60
N LEU A 55 13.46 63.43 -2.92
CA LEU A 55 14.43 64.38 -2.35
C LEU A 55 14.84 65.52 -3.30
N GLY A 56 14.42 65.46 -4.56
CA GLY A 56 14.81 66.43 -5.59
C GLY A 56 16.25 66.24 -6.08
N HIS A 57 16.51 66.58 -7.34
CA HIS A 57 17.74 66.22 -8.06
C HIS A 57 18.99 66.98 -7.58
N ASP A 58 18.84 68.05 -6.79
CA ASP A 58 19.92 68.96 -6.37
C ASP A 58 20.38 68.74 -4.92
N SER A 59 19.74 67.84 -4.18
CA SER A 59 19.89 67.74 -2.72
C SER A 59 20.90 66.69 -2.24
N LEU A 60 21.34 65.77 -3.12
CA LEU A 60 22.16 64.61 -2.74
C LEU A 60 23.31 64.33 -3.71
N ASP A 61 24.41 63.80 -3.16
CA ASP A 61 25.51 63.29 -3.96
C ASP A 61 25.08 62.03 -4.76
N PRO A 62 25.34 61.99 -6.09
CA PRO A 62 25.00 60.85 -6.95
C PRO A 62 25.48 59.49 -6.45
N ASN A 63 26.58 59.43 -5.70
CA ASN A 63 27.10 58.18 -5.13
C ASN A 63 26.19 57.63 -4.02
N PHE A 64 25.56 58.49 -3.22
CA PHE A 64 24.57 58.05 -2.22
C PHE A 64 23.32 57.49 -2.89
N ILE A 65 22.87 58.12 -3.99
CA ILE A 65 21.73 57.62 -4.77
C ILE A 65 22.03 56.22 -5.32
N LYS A 66 23.24 56.01 -5.85
CA LYS A 66 23.67 54.67 -6.32
C LYS A 66 23.75 53.66 -5.18
N LEU A 67 24.32 54.03 -4.04
CA LEU A 67 24.41 53.17 -2.86
C LEU A 67 23.02 52.76 -2.36
N PHE A 68 22.10 53.72 -2.24
CA PHE A 68 20.74 53.47 -1.81
C PHE A 68 19.99 52.58 -2.81
N ARG A 69 20.10 52.85 -4.11
CA ARG A 69 19.53 51.98 -5.15
C ARG A 69 20.07 50.56 -5.11
N LEU A 70 21.38 50.40 -4.88
CA LEU A 70 21.98 49.08 -4.71
C LEU A 70 21.40 48.37 -3.49
N ALA A 71 21.25 49.06 -2.36
CA ALA A 71 20.63 48.51 -1.17
C ALA A 71 19.17 48.09 -1.43
N GLN A 72 18.37 48.91 -2.14
CA GLN A 72 17.00 48.56 -2.53
C GLN A 72 16.94 47.30 -3.41
N LEU A 73 17.85 47.15 -4.37
CA LEU A 73 17.93 45.96 -5.22
C LEU A 73 18.33 44.72 -4.42
N MET A 74 19.27 44.87 -3.48
CA MET A 74 19.65 43.79 -2.58
C MET A 74 18.47 43.34 -1.71
N ILE A 75 17.74 44.28 -1.10
CA ILE A 75 16.57 43.97 -0.27
C ILE A 75 15.48 43.28 -1.09
N GLU A 76 15.16 43.78 -2.30
CA GLU A 76 14.18 43.13 -3.17
C GLU A 76 14.57 41.70 -3.53
N TYR A 77 15.85 41.47 -3.84
CA TYR A 77 16.35 40.12 -4.12
C TYR A 77 16.26 39.21 -2.89
N LEU A 78 16.60 39.72 -1.70
CA LEU A 78 16.46 38.96 -0.45
C LEU A 78 15.00 38.60 -0.15
N LEU A 79 14.06 39.52 -0.36
CA LEU A 79 12.63 39.26 -0.24
C LEU A 79 12.16 38.19 -1.23
N HIS A 80 12.65 38.24 -2.47
CA HIS A 80 12.36 37.19 -3.44
C HIS A 80 12.91 35.83 -3.02
N CYS A 81 14.16 35.77 -2.54
CA CYS A 81 14.74 34.54 -1.99
C CYS A 81 13.92 33.99 -0.83
N GLN A 82 13.46 34.86 0.08
CA GLN A 82 12.61 34.46 1.20
C GLN A 82 11.30 33.84 0.70
N GLN A 83 10.61 34.50 -0.23
CA GLN A 83 9.35 33.99 -0.80
C GLN A 83 9.55 32.67 -1.54
N TYR A 84 10.64 32.56 -2.32
CA TYR A 84 10.99 31.33 -3.03
C TYR A 84 11.25 30.17 -2.07
N LEU A 85 12.06 30.41 -1.03
CA LEU A 85 12.36 29.40 -0.01
C LEU A 85 11.09 29.00 0.75
N GLN A 86 10.22 29.97 1.09
CA GLN A 86 8.95 29.69 1.77
C GLN A 86 8.04 28.82 0.89
N ALA A 87 7.88 29.15 -0.39
CA ALA A 87 7.09 28.35 -1.33
C ALA A 87 7.67 26.94 -1.51
N SER A 88 9.00 26.83 -1.61
CA SER A 88 9.68 25.53 -1.69
C SER A 88 9.46 24.69 -0.43
N LEU A 89 9.56 25.28 0.75
CA LEU A 89 9.29 24.59 2.01
C LEU A 89 7.84 24.12 2.11
N GLU A 90 6.88 24.96 1.70
CA GLU A 90 5.46 24.59 1.69
C GLU A 90 5.19 23.43 0.72
N GLU A 91 5.79 23.45 -0.48
CA GLU A 91 5.71 22.34 -1.43
C GLU A 91 6.25 21.04 -0.81
N LYS A 92 7.45 21.08 -0.21
CA LYS A 92 8.04 19.89 0.43
C LYS A 92 7.19 19.41 1.60
N GLN A 93 6.63 20.32 2.40
CA GLN A 93 5.74 19.96 3.51
C GLN A 93 4.46 19.26 3.02
N ASN A 94 3.89 19.75 1.91
CA ASN A 94 2.72 19.11 1.29
C ASN A 94 3.05 17.70 0.79
N THR A 95 4.21 17.51 0.15
CA THR A 95 4.67 16.17 -0.26
C THR A 95 4.86 15.24 0.94
N ILE A 96 5.48 15.72 2.03
CA ILE A 96 5.65 14.93 3.26
C ILE A 96 4.29 14.50 3.82
N ASN A 97 3.32 15.40 3.86
CA ASN A 97 1.98 15.10 4.36
C ASN A 97 1.30 14.00 3.51
N LEU A 98 1.34 14.13 2.18
CA LEU A 98 0.77 13.14 1.25
C LEU A 98 1.42 11.76 1.39
N VAL A 99 2.76 11.71 1.46
CA VAL A 99 3.49 10.45 1.63
C VAL A 99 3.17 9.82 2.99
N THR A 100 3.05 10.63 4.04
CA THR A 100 2.68 10.16 5.38
C THR A 100 1.28 9.54 5.39
N GLU A 101 0.30 10.18 4.75
CA GLU A 101 -1.05 9.64 4.59
C GLU A 101 -1.04 8.32 3.81
N HIS A 102 -0.27 8.25 2.72
CA HIS A 102 -0.14 7.02 1.93
C HIS A 102 0.49 5.87 2.74
N ILE A 103 1.55 6.14 3.51
CA ILE A 103 2.17 5.15 4.40
C ILE A 103 1.16 4.62 5.42
N GLN A 104 0.36 5.51 6.02
CA GLN A 104 -0.67 5.09 6.97
C GLN A 104 -1.75 4.21 6.31
N ALA A 105 -2.18 4.54 5.10
CA ALA A 105 -3.15 3.74 4.35
C ALA A 105 -2.59 2.34 4.02
N VAL A 106 -1.35 2.26 3.55
CA VAL A 106 -0.68 0.98 3.26
C VAL A 106 -0.52 0.14 4.53
N GLN A 107 -0.13 0.73 5.65
CA GLN A 107 -0.01 0.02 6.94
C GLN A 107 -1.36 -0.56 7.41
N GLN A 108 -2.45 0.18 7.24
CA GLN A 108 -3.80 -0.31 7.56
C GLN A 108 -4.19 -1.49 6.66
N GLN A 109 -3.89 -1.40 5.36
CA GLN A 109 -4.16 -2.48 4.40
C GLN A 109 -3.31 -3.72 4.68
N GLU A 110 -2.03 -3.54 5.04
CA GLU A 110 -1.14 -4.64 5.43
C GLU A 110 -1.67 -5.35 6.68
N ALA A 111 -2.10 -4.59 7.70
CA ALA A 111 -2.68 -5.14 8.91
C ALA A 111 -3.98 -5.93 8.62
N ALA A 112 -4.84 -5.41 7.76
CA ALA A 112 -6.06 -6.11 7.33
C ALA A 112 -5.75 -7.42 6.59
N THR A 113 -4.82 -7.37 5.63
CA THR A 113 -4.39 -8.54 4.84
C THR A 113 -3.74 -9.61 5.72
N LYS A 114 -2.92 -9.19 6.68
CA LYS A 114 -2.29 -10.09 7.67
C LYS A 114 -3.33 -10.80 8.54
N ASN A 115 -4.38 -10.08 8.95
CA ASN A 115 -5.48 -10.67 9.71
C ASN A 115 -6.27 -11.68 8.88
N GLU A 116 -6.56 -11.37 7.61
CA GLU A 116 -7.24 -12.30 6.70
C GLU A 116 -6.41 -13.56 6.45
N LEU A 117 -5.10 -13.41 6.21
CA LEU A 117 -4.19 -14.53 6.04
C LEU A 117 -4.15 -15.44 7.28
N ASN A 118 -4.15 -14.85 8.48
CA ASN A 118 -4.20 -15.60 9.73
C ASN A 118 -5.50 -16.42 9.83
N LEU A 119 -6.66 -15.81 9.53
CA LEU A 119 -7.95 -16.50 9.55
C LEU A 119 -7.98 -17.65 8.53
N ARG A 120 -7.49 -17.41 7.31
CA ARG A 120 -7.42 -18.42 6.26
C ARG A 120 -6.50 -19.57 6.61
N ASN A 121 -5.37 -19.29 7.27
CA ASN A 121 -4.46 -20.31 7.80
C ASN A 121 -5.11 -21.16 8.89
N GLU A 122 -5.92 -20.57 9.77
CA GLU A 122 -6.68 -21.33 10.76
C GLU A 122 -7.73 -22.24 10.13
N MET A 123 -8.47 -21.73 9.14
CA MET A 123 -9.43 -22.52 8.37
C MET A 123 -8.74 -23.69 7.65
N TYR A 124 -7.60 -23.43 7.01
CA TYR A 124 -6.82 -24.47 6.34
C TYR A 124 -6.35 -25.55 7.33
N LYS A 125 -5.88 -25.16 8.52
CA LYS A 125 -5.51 -26.11 9.59
C LYS A 125 -6.71 -26.99 10.00
N LYS A 126 -7.91 -26.42 10.12
CA LYS A 126 -9.14 -27.18 10.43
C LYS A 126 -9.48 -28.15 9.31
N LEU A 127 -9.52 -27.67 8.06
CA LEU A 127 -9.83 -28.51 6.90
C LEU A 127 -8.82 -29.65 6.71
N LYS A 128 -7.53 -29.39 6.94
CA LYS A 128 -6.48 -30.42 6.89
C LYS A 128 -6.69 -31.51 7.94
N LYS A 129 -7.14 -31.16 9.15
CA LYS A 129 -7.48 -32.14 10.19
C LYS A 129 -8.67 -33.00 9.77
N GLU A 130 -9.74 -32.40 9.25
CA GLU A 130 -10.91 -33.14 8.77
C GLU A 130 -10.58 -34.04 7.57
N PHE A 131 -9.79 -33.55 6.62
CA PHE A 131 -9.32 -34.35 5.49
C PHE A 131 -8.50 -35.56 5.95
N ASN A 132 -7.59 -35.37 6.92
CA ASN A 132 -6.81 -36.47 7.47
C ASN A 132 -7.70 -37.51 8.18
N LYS A 133 -8.72 -37.07 8.94
CA LYS A 133 -9.70 -37.99 9.55
C LYS A 133 -10.47 -38.78 8.49
N ALA A 134 -10.97 -38.11 7.46
CA ALA A 134 -11.68 -38.76 6.36
C ALA A 134 -10.80 -39.77 5.62
N LYS A 135 -9.51 -39.45 5.41
CA LYS A 135 -8.54 -40.37 4.80
C LYS A 135 -8.35 -41.64 5.62
N VAL A 136 -8.25 -41.52 6.95
CA VAL A 136 -8.17 -42.68 7.87
C VAL A 136 -9.44 -43.52 7.78
N GLN A 137 -10.62 -42.90 7.86
CA GLN A 137 -11.89 -43.60 7.76
C GLN A 137 -12.03 -44.38 6.43
N ILE A 138 -11.65 -43.77 5.31
CA ILE A 138 -11.67 -44.44 4.00
C ILE A 138 -10.72 -45.64 4.00
N ALA A 139 -9.53 -45.52 4.59
CA ALA A 139 -8.59 -46.63 4.70
C ALA A 139 -9.17 -47.78 5.54
N ASP A 140 -9.83 -47.47 6.67
CA ASP A 140 -10.51 -48.46 7.52
C ASP A 140 -11.64 -49.17 6.76
N TYR A 141 -12.47 -48.42 6.01
CA TYR A 141 -13.52 -49.00 5.16
C TYR A 141 -12.94 -49.90 4.06
N GLN A 142 -11.85 -49.48 3.41
CA GLN A 142 -11.16 -50.29 2.40
C GLN A 142 -10.60 -51.58 3.00
N LEU A 143 -10.04 -51.52 4.21
CA LEU A 143 -9.57 -52.70 4.93
C LEU A 143 -10.73 -53.66 5.22
N MET A 144 -11.88 -53.14 5.69
CA MET A 144 -13.09 -53.93 5.93
C MET A 144 -13.59 -54.64 4.66
N ILE A 145 -13.59 -53.94 3.53
CA ILE A 145 -13.95 -54.51 2.23
C ILE A 145 -12.95 -55.59 1.80
N ARG A 146 -11.64 -55.36 2.00
CA ARG A 146 -10.57 -56.26 1.55
C ARG A 146 -10.40 -57.51 2.44
N ALA A 147 -10.63 -57.39 3.75
CA ALA A 147 -10.80 -58.52 4.65
C ALA A 147 -12.03 -59.38 4.28
N GLY A 148 -12.84 -58.86 3.35
CA GLY A 148 -14.07 -59.43 2.87
C GLY A 148 -15.15 -59.19 3.91
N ALA A 149 -16.27 -58.63 3.48
CA ALA A 149 -17.57 -58.89 4.12
C ALA A 149 -17.97 -60.39 3.96
N SER A 150 -16.98 -61.28 4.03
CA SER A 150 -17.02 -62.72 3.85
C SER A 150 -17.65 -63.33 5.10
N GLY A 151 -18.95 -63.12 5.26
CA GLY A 151 -19.70 -63.72 6.35
C GLY A 151 -20.80 -62.86 6.97
N GLN A 152 -20.97 -61.60 6.54
CA GLN A 152 -22.06 -60.77 7.07
C GLN A 152 -23.43 -61.30 6.60
N TYR A 153 -23.51 -61.76 5.36
CA TYR A 153 -24.74 -62.24 4.74
C TYR A 153 -24.61 -63.73 4.37
N LYS A 154 -24.89 -64.59 5.35
CA LYS A 154 -24.87 -66.06 5.16
C LYS A 154 -26.25 -66.56 4.72
N CYS A 155 -26.28 -67.48 3.77
CA CYS A 155 -27.50 -68.19 3.45
C CYS A 155 -27.86 -69.13 4.61
N VAL A 156 -29.12 -69.10 5.05
CA VAL A 156 -29.61 -70.00 6.11
C VAL A 156 -29.91 -71.41 5.60
N TYR A 157 -30.01 -71.58 4.28
CA TYR A 157 -30.37 -72.85 3.63
C TYR A 157 -29.17 -73.56 2.98
N CYS A 158 -28.01 -72.92 2.91
CA CYS A 158 -26.78 -73.53 2.44
C CYS A 158 -25.54 -72.82 2.99
N ASN A 159 -24.36 -73.43 2.88
CA ASN A 159 -23.15 -72.90 3.50
C ASN A 159 -22.46 -71.77 2.69
N LYS A 160 -23.21 -71.02 1.87
CA LYS A 160 -22.68 -69.93 1.04
C LYS A 160 -22.82 -68.59 1.76
N SER A 161 -21.74 -67.81 1.76
CA SER A 161 -21.68 -66.46 2.32
C SER A 161 -21.45 -65.45 1.20
N PHE A 162 -22.10 -64.29 1.31
CA PHE A 162 -22.09 -63.25 0.28
C PHE A 162 -21.58 -61.94 0.85
N VAL A 163 -20.90 -61.17 0.00
CA VAL A 163 -20.26 -59.88 0.34
C VAL A 163 -21.27 -58.74 0.50
N SER A 164 -22.50 -58.90 0.00
CA SER A 164 -23.58 -57.92 0.09
C SER A 164 -24.94 -58.60 0.20
N GLU A 165 -25.87 -57.97 0.91
CA GLU A 165 -27.27 -58.37 1.06
C GLU A 165 -27.92 -58.63 -0.31
N PHE A 166 -27.64 -57.77 -1.30
CA PHE A 166 -28.18 -57.90 -2.65
C PHE A 166 -27.79 -59.24 -3.32
N TYR A 167 -26.56 -59.69 -3.13
CA TYR A 167 -26.09 -60.96 -3.67
C TYR A 167 -26.69 -62.15 -2.93
N LEU A 168 -26.91 -62.04 -1.61
CA LEU A 168 -27.65 -63.05 -0.84
C LEU A 168 -29.10 -63.14 -1.32
N SER A 169 -29.81 -62.01 -1.46
CA SER A 169 -31.19 -61.97 -1.95
C SER A 169 -31.33 -62.57 -3.35
N SER A 170 -30.42 -62.23 -4.27
CA SER A 170 -30.36 -62.83 -5.61
C SER A 170 -30.11 -64.33 -5.57
N HIS A 171 -29.27 -64.80 -4.64
CA HIS A 171 -29.03 -66.22 -4.42
C HIS A 171 -30.27 -66.94 -3.88
N LEU A 172 -30.94 -66.38 -2.87
CA LEU A 172 -32.16 -66.92 -2.28
C LEU A 172 -33.27 -67.05 -3.34
N GLN A 173 -33.47 -66.04 -4.19
CA GLN A 173 -34.47 -66.09 -5.26
C GLN A 173 -34.19 -67.18 -6.31
N ARG A 174 -32.93 -67.41 -6.68
CA ARG A 174 -32.57 -68.36 -7.75
C ARG A 174 -32.44 -69.80 -7.27
N ARG A 175 -31.99 -70.01 -6.03
CA ARG A 175 -31.62 -71.33 -5.50
C ARG A 175 -32.53 -71.80 -4.38
N HIS A 176 -33.26 -70.89 -3.73
CA HIS A 176 -34.27 -71.18 -2.71
C HIS A 176 -35.62 -70.49 -3.02
N PRO A 177 -36.20 -70.66 -4.22
CA PRO A 177 -37.36 -69.88 -4.66
C PRO A 177 -38.59 -70.12 -3.78
N ASN A 178 -38.84 -71.38 -3.40
CA ASN A 178 -40.02 -71.80 -2.62
C ASN A 178 -40.01 -71.32 -1.16
N GLU A 179 -38.85 -70.95 -0.63
CA GLU A 179 -38.70 -70.44 0.75
C GLU A 179 -38.46 -68.92 0.78
N SER A 180 -38.07 -68.32 -0.35
CA SER A 180 -37.86 -66.86 -0.48
C SER A 180 -39.13 -66.02 -0.24
N GLN A 181 -40.30 -66.64 -0.42
CA GLN A 181 -41.61 -66.00 -0.35
C GLN A 181 -42.24 -66.03 1.06
N LYS A 182 -41.67 -66.79 2.01
CA LYS A 182 -42.19 -66.93 3.39
C LYS A 182 -41.51 -66.03 4.41
N MET A 183 -40.46 -65.28 4.04
CA MET A 183 -39.66 -64.48 4.97
C MET A 183 -39.53 -62.99 4.61
N PHE A 184 -40.30 -62.48 3.63
CA PHE A 184 -40.29 -61.07 3.27
C PHE A 184 -41.72 -60.50 3.21
N PRO A 185 -42.23 -59.86 4.28
CA PRO A 185 -43.05 -58.67 4.08
C PRO A 185 -42.15 -57.63 3.40
N LEU A 186 -42.61 -57.03 2.30
CA LEU A 186 -42.02 -55.89 1.59
C LEU A 186 -41.03 -55.11 2.48
N SER A 187 -39.72 -55.33 2.33
CA SER A 187 -38.77 -54.72 3.25
C SER A 187 -38.63 -53.22 2.94
N PRO A 188 -38.56 -52.35 3.96
CA PRO A 188 -38.25 -50.91 3.81
C PRO A 188 -36.96 -50.64 3.04
N THR A 189 -36.11 -51.66 2.86
CA THR A 189 -34.79 -51.60 2.24
C THR A 189 -34.82 -51.21 0.76
N SER A 190 -35.84 -51.56 -0.04
CA SER A 190 -35.85 -51.15 -1.46
C SER A 190 -36.20 -49.66 -1.63
N LEU A 191 -37.14 -49.16 -0.81
CA LEU A 191 -37.47 -47.75 -0.72
C LEU A 191 -36.30 -46.95 -0.13
N TYR A 192 -35.69 -47.46 0.94
CA TYR A 192 -34.49 -46.88 1.54
C TYR A 192 -33.30 -46.87 0.58
N ASN A 193 -33.05 -47.93 -0.19
CA ASN A 193 -32.00 -47.94 -1.20
C ASN A 193 -32.30 -46.97 -2.34
N SER A 194 -33.55 -46.85 -2.79
CA SER A 194 -33.93 -45.83 -3.78
C SER A 194 -33.78 -44.41 -3.21
N GLN A 195 -34.08 -44.21 -1.94
CA GLN A 195 -33.96 -42.94 -1.25
C GLN A 195 -32.49 -42.54 -1.06
N VAL A 196 -31.65 -43.47 -0.63
CA VAL A 196 -30.19 -43.29 -0.51
C VAL A 196 -29.56 -43.05 -1.89
N GLN A 197 -30.00 -43.74 -2.95
CA GLN A 197 -29.53 -43.46 -4.31
C GLN A 197 -29.91 -42.06 -4.79
N ASN A 198 -31.13 -41.59 -4.46
CA ASN A 198 -31.54 -40.23 -4.75
C ASN A 198 -30.71 -39.21 -3.95
N GLU A 199 -30.46 -39.46 -2.67
CA GLU A 199 -29.60 -38.60 -1.84
C GLU A 199 -28.16 -38.57 -2.36
N ILE A 200 -27.60 -39.71 -2.79
CA ILE A 200 -26.28 -39.79 -3.44
C ILE A 200 -26.24 -38.96 -4.72
N ASN A 201 -27.29 -39.03 -5.55
CA ASN A 201 -27.35 -38.25 -6.79
C ASN A 201 -27.46 -36.76 -6.52
N VAL A 202 -28.28 -36.34 -5.55
CA VAL A 202 -28.39 -34.94 -5.12
C VAL A 202 -27.06 -34.41 -4.55
N VAL A 203 -26.38 -35.21 -3.73
CA VAL A 203 -25.06 -34.84 -3.19
C VAL A 203 -24.02 -34.75 -4.30
N ARG A 204 -24.06 -35.66 -5.28
CA ARG A 204 -23.16 -35.64 -6.44
C ARG A 204 -23.39 -34.40 -7.32
N GLU A 205 -24.64 -34.03 -7.59
CA GLU A 205 -24.96 -32.78 -8.31
C GLU A 205 -24.49 -31.55 -7.55
N ARG A 206 -24.73 -31.47 -6.24
CA ARG A 206 -24.25 -30.36 -5.41
C ARG A 206 -22.73 -30.28 -5.43
N LEU A 207 -22.04 -31.41 -5.31
CA LEU A 207 -20.58 -31.45 -5.36
C LEU A 207 -20.04 -30.95 -6.70
N LEU A 208 -20.63 -31.38 -7.82
CA LEU A 208 -20.24 -30.93 -9.16
C LEU A 208 -20.49 -29.43 -9.34
N ALA A 209 -21.60 -28.90 -8.81
CA ALA A 209 -21.89 -27.47 -8.84
C ALA A 209 -20.88 -26.67 -8.01
N THR A 210 -20.58 -27.11 -6.78
CA THR A 210 -19.59 -26.44 -5.92
C THR A 210 -18.18 -26.53 -6.50
N GLU A 211 -17.83 -27.64 -7.17
CA GLU A 211 -16.56 -27.79 -7.85
C GLU A 211 -16.44 -26.84 -9.06
N ALA A 212 -17.50 -26.69 -9.86
CA ALA A 212 -17.56 -25.72 -10.94
C ALA A 212 -17.42 -24.27 -10.43
N GLU A 213 -18.11 -23.93 -9.33
CA GLU A 213 -17.98 -22.62 -8.67
C GLU A 213 -16.55 -22.39 -8.16
N LEU A 214 -15.93 -23.37 -7.50
CA LEU A 214 -14.54 -23.29 -7.05
C LEU A 214 -13.54 -23.13 -8.19
N ILE A 215 -13.79 -23.78 -9.34
CA ILE A 215 -12.96 -23.62 -10.54
C ILE A 215 -13.11 -22.20 -11.10
N ALA A 216 -14.33 -21.67 -11.17
CA ALA A 216 -14.58 -20.31 -11.62
C ALA A 216 -13.93 -19.28 -10.67
N GLU A 217 -14.03 -19.48 -9.35
CA GLU A 217 -13.43 -18.59 -8.35
C GLU A 217 -11.89 -18.64 -8.43
N LYS A 218 -11.30 -19.82 -8.63
CA LYS A 218 -9.86 -19.97 -8.89
C LYS A 218 -9.40 -19.27 -10.17
N GLN A 219 -10.23 -19.29 -11.22
CA GLN A 219 -9.94 -18.57 -12.47
C GLN A 219 -9.99 -17.06 -12.25
N LYS A 220 -10.98 -16.55 -11.50
CA LYS A 220 -11.04 -15.13 -11.11
C LYS A 220 -9.82 -14.70 -10.30
N ILE A 221 -9.41 -15.50 -9.31
CA ILE A 221 -8.22 -15.20 -8.48
C ILE A 221 -6.96 -15.16 -9.36
N LYS A 222 -6.81 -16.06 -10.33
CA LYS A 222 -5.68 -16.03 -11.29
C LYS A 222 -5.69 -14.77 -12.16
N ILE A 223 -6.86 -14.32 -12.62
CA ILE A 223 -6.99 -13.08 -13.39
C ILE A 223 -6.56 -11.89 -12.53
N ILE A 224 -7.08 -11.79 -11.29
CA ILE A 224 -6.72 -10.72 -10.35
C ILE A 224 -5.22 -10.74 -10.02
N GLN A 225 -4.61 -11.91 -9.84
CA GLN A 225 -3.17 -12.05 -9.59
C GLN A 225 -2.31 -11.62 -10.79
N ASN A 226 -2.75 -11.93 -12.01
CA ASN A 226 -2.07 -11.48 -13.22
C ASN A 226 -2.23 -9.97 -13.43
N GLU A 227 -3.41 -9.41 -13.15
CA GLU A 227 -3.68 -7.97 -13.21
C GLU A 227 -2.93 -7.18 -12.13
N SER A 228 -2.69 -7.75 -10.94
CA SER A 228 -1.79 -7.13 -9.95
C SER A 228 -0.32 -7.20 -10.40
N CYS A 229 0.12 -8.33 -10.96
CA CYS A 229 1.50 -8.48 -11.44
C CYS A 229 1.82 -7.56 -12.62
N GLN A 230 0.86 -7.32 -13.52
CA GLN A 230 1.01 -6.37 -14.63
C GLN A 230 1.00 -4.92 -14.17
N ARG A 231 0.16 -4.56 -13.18
CA ARG A 231 0.19 -3.21 -12.59
C ARG A 231 1.49 -2.93 -11.84
N ASP A 232 2.06 -3.93 -11.17
CA ASP A 232 3.36 -3.78 -10.50
C ASP A 232 4.51 -3.65 -11.53
N GLU A 233 4.44 -4.32 -12.69
CA GLU A 233 5.40 -4.12 -13.80
C GLU A 233 5.24 -2.76 -14.49
N ASP A 234 4.02 -2.26 -14.66
CA ASP A 234 3.76 -0.94 -15.27
C ASP A 234 4.14 0.22 -14.33
N LEU A 235 3.95 0.08 -13.01
CA LEU A 235 4.38 1.07 -12.01
C LEU A 235 5.91 1.15 -11.85
N VAL A 236 6.63 0.05 -12.09
CA VAL A 236 8.11 0.05 -12.07
C VAL A 236 8.69 0.66 -13.35
N ARG A 237 7.92 0.72 -14.44
CA ARG A 237 8.41 1.19 -15.74
C ARG A 237 8.19 2.68 -16.00
N ASP A 238 7.20 3.30 -15.34
CA ASP A 238 6.81 4.69 -15.62
C ASP A 238 7.33 5.75 -14.62
N ASP A 239 8.05 5.42 -13.54
CA ASP A 239 8.42 6.44 -12.53
C ASP A 239 9.86 6.49 -12.01
N PHE A 240 10.85 5.88 -12.69
CA PHE A 240 12.26 6.11 -12.36
C PHE A 240 13.15 6.17 -13.62
N THR A 241 13.04 7.27 -14.36
CA THR A 241 14.15 7.70 -15.21
C THR A 241 15.27 8.21 -14.30
N TYR A 242 16.37 7.47 -14.26
CA TYR A 242 17.61 7.79 -13.55
C TYR A 242 18.29 9.10 -14.04
N GLU A 243 17.67 9.84 -14.95
CA GLU A 243 18.15 11.09 -15.53
C GLU A 243 17.84 12.33 -14.67
N GLY A 244 17.01 12.20 -13.62
CA GLY A 244 16.59 13.31 -12.76
C GLY A 244 17.25 13.40 -11.38
N LEU A 245 18.09 12.43 -11.00
CA LEU A 245 18.86 12.50 -9.76
C LEU A 245 20.01 13.48 -9.96
N LEU A 246 19.83 14.73 -9.48
CA LEU A 246 20.91 15.68 -9.28
C LEU A 246 22.07 14.93 -8.62
N THR A 247 23.22 14.93 -9.29
CA THR A 247 24.40 14.26 -8.76
C THR A 247 24.83 14.97 -7.47
N ILE A 248 25.56 14.27 -6.60
CA ILE A 248 26.13 14.88 -5.39
C ILE A 248 26.94 16.14 -5.75
N ASP A 249 27.57 16.15 -6.93
CA ASP A 249 28.31 17.29 -7.46
C ASP A 249 27.40 18.48 -7.80
N ASP A 250 26.17 18.25 -8.27
CA ASP A 250 25.17 19.30 -8.50
C ASP A 250 24.66 19.89 -7.17
N TYR A 251 24.51 19.06 -6.14
CA TYR A 251 24.11 19.49 -4.80
C TYR A 251 25.20 20.34 -4.13
N VAL A 252 26.48 19.99 -4.33
CA VAL A 252 27.64 20.77 -3.86
C VAL A 252 27.76 22.09 -4.62
N LEU A 253 27.39 22.15 -5.90
CA LEU A 253 27.40 23.39 -6.68
C LEU A 253 26.27 24.35 -6.29
N ILE A 254 25.08 23.81 -5.97
CA ILE A 254 23.93 24.59 -5.50
C ILE A 254 24.13 25.11 -4.06
N MET A 255 24.73 24.29 -3.19
CA MET A 255 24.99 24.63 -1.79
C MET A 255 26.32 25.36 -1.57
N GLY A 256 27.23 25.37 -2.55
CA GLY A 256 28.55 26.01 -2.50
C GLY A 256 28.54 27.55 -2.39
N GLY A 257 27.37 28.18 -2.30
CA GLY A 257 27.23 29.62 -2.07
C GLY A 257 26.86 30.03 -0.63
N VAL A 258 26.44 29.08 0.23
CA VAL A 258 26.00 29.40 1.59
C VAL A 258 26.61 28.39 2.55
N MET A 259 27.43 28.90 3.47
CA MET A 259 28.08 28.19 4.56
C MET A 259 27.25 27.00 5.09
N THR A 260 27.59 25.78 4.66
CA THR A 260 27.13 24.57 5.33
C THR A 260 28.18 24.21 6.37
N ASP A 261 27.76 24.25 7.63
CA ASP A 261 28.57 23.84 8.76
C ASP A 261 29.03 22.39 8.53
N LYS A 262 30.35 22.15 8.59
CA LYS A 262 30.95 20.85 8.23
C LYS A 262 30.35 19.69 9.03
N GLU A 263 29.85 19.97 10.23
CA GLU A 263 29.21 19.00 11.11
C GLU A 263 27.86 18.50 10.56
N ILE A 264 27.08 19.34 9.88
CA ILE A 264 25.77 18.95 9.33
C ILE A 264 25.95 17.98 8.16
N VAL A 265 26.90 18.29 7.27
CA VAL A 265 27.21 17.42 6.12
C VAL A 265 27.75 16.07 6.60
N GLN A 266 28.62 16.06 7.62
CA GLN A 266 29.16 14.84 8.19
C GLN A 266 28.08 13.99 8.87
N ASN A 267 27.15 14.61 9.61
CA ASN A 267 26.03 13.90 10.24
C ASN A 267 25.09 13.26 9.22
N ILE A 268 24.80 13.94 8.10
CA ILE A 268 23.97 13.37 7.03
C ILE A 268 24.67 12.17 6.38
N ILE A 269 25.98 12.27 6.13
CA ILE A 269 26.78 11.16 5.59
C ILE A 269 26.76 9.95 6.54
N GLU A 270 26.83 10.18 7.86
CA GLU A 270 26.78 9.10 8.84
C GLU A 270 25.41 8.42 8.89
N ILE A 271 24.32 9.20 8.87
CA ILE A 271 22.94 8.67 8.86
C ILE A 271 22.68 7.83 7.60
N VAL A 272 23.06 8.32 6.43
CA VAL A 272 22.88 7.58 5.16
C VAL A 272 23.70 6.29 5.16
N ASN A 273 24.93 6.32 5.70
CA ASN A 273 25.77 5.12 5.79
C ASN A 273 25.27 4.10 6.82
N GLU A 274 24.63 4.54 7.90
CA GLU A 274 23.95 3.66 8.87
C GLU A 274 22.74 2.96 8.24
N GLU A 275 21.86 3.69 7.55
CA GLU A 275 20.69 3.09 6.87
C GLU A 275 21.11 2.13 5.74
N MET A 276 22.20 2.41 5.02
CA MET A 276 22.75 1.51 4.01
C MET A 276 23.39 0.24 4.62
N LYS A 277 23.78 0.25 5.90
CA LYS A 277 24.24 -0.97 6.59
C LYS A 277 23.07 -1.84 7.05
N GLU A 278 21.97 -1.24 7.49
CA GLU A 278 20.77 -1.99 7.94
C GLU A 278 20.02 -2.67 6.79
N THR A 279 20.12 -2.14 5.57
CA THR A 279 19.41 -2.63 4.38
C THR A 279 20.14 -3.75 3.61
N LYS A 280 21.28 -4.29 4.08
CA LYS A 280 21.89 -5.47 3.44
C LYS A 280 21.06 -6.74 3.73
N PRO A 281 20.46 -7.39 2.72
CA PRO A 281 19.69 -8.60 2.93
C PRO A 281 20.60 -9.75 3.34
N LEU A 282 20.15 -10.52 4.33
CA LEU A 282 20.60 -11.88 4.63
C LEU A 282 20.40 -12.80 3.41
N MET A 283 21.28 -12.73 2.42
CA MET A 283 21.52 -13.84 1.49
C MET A 283 22.70 -14.67 2.01
N LYS A 284 22.42 -15.55 2.98
CA LYS A 284 23.25 -16.74 3.24
C LYS A 284 22.38 -17.93 3.63
N ARG A 285 22.47 -18.95 2.75
CA ARG A 285 22.04 -20.36 2.83
C ARG A 285 20.61 -20.69 2.43
#